data_AF-A0A8J2LR36-F1
#
_entry.id   AF-A0A8J2LR36-F1
#
_cell.length_a   1.000
_cell.length_b   1.000
_cell.length_c   1.000
_cell.angle_alpha   90.00
_cell.angle_beta   90.00
_cell.angle_gamma   90.00
#
_symmetry.space_group_name_H-M   'P 1'
#
loop_
_entity.id
_entity.type
_entity.pdbx_description
1 polymer ?
#
loop_
_entity_poly.entity_id
_entity_poly.type
_entity_poly.pdbx_seq_one_letter_code
_entity_poly.pdbx_strand_id
1 'polypeptide(L)'
;MNHLSQISNESQNPLEKVEGDNAQWNRINYSLEIISGIICSDSTGKRNLLPREILNIFYFIVGVILIGLGGHWVTSNIVSSLPIIGGVVACGVFLSIISVVGLVGAAKHHQVLLFFYMVILLIVFLIQFSIACACLTVSNSAQLELAKQGWATVDDNIKQDAQHHFQCCGFSDMGLNSNDTSGMGHPSCEDIPKCMAQPCNGTGCCIEDNMNCGCDLCQGILEEVTAKAFSVTGGVSLFFSFTEFFGVWLTYRYRNQKNPLGGNPSAFL
;
A
#
# COMPACT_ATOMS: atom_id res chain seq x y z
N MET A 1 -41.36 5.47 35.77
CA MET A 1 -40.54 6.69 35.88
C MET A 1 -39.11 6.32 35.55
N ASN A 2 -38.64 6.83 34.41
CA ASN A 2 -37.26 7.09 33.97
C ASN A 2 -36.26 5.92 33.91
N HIS A 3 -36.04 5.40 32.69
CA HIS A 3 -34.76 5.51 31.97
C HIS A 3 -34.94 5.05 30.51
N LEU A 4 -35.56 5.94 29.73
CA LEU A 4 -35.47 5.99 28.26
C LEU A 4 -34.54 7.16 27.94
N SER A 5 -33.27 6.88 27.68
CA SER A 5 -32.34 7.78 26.98
C SER A 5 -30.98 7.08 26.89
N GLN A 6 -30.59 6.70 25.66
CA GLN A 6 -29.23 6.41 25.15
C GLN A 6 -29.26 5.44 23.94
N ILE A 7 -30.43 5.06 23.42
CA ILE A 7 -30.58 4.51 22.06
C ILE A 7 -30.98 5.65 21.13
N SER A 8 -30.08 6.59 20.89
CA SER A 8 -30.18 7.56 19.80
C SER A 8 -28.82 8.18 19.57
N ASN A 9 -28.10 7.68 18.57
CA ASN A 9 -27.37 8.46 17.56
C ASN A 9 -26.21 7.64 16.98
N GLU A 10 -26.52 6.77 16.03
CA GLU A 10 -25.71 6.70 14.79
C GLU A 10 -26.53 6.05 13.67
N SER A 11 -27.71 6.63 13.41
CA SER A 11 -28.32 6.50 12.09
C SER A 11 -27.53 7.41 11.13
N GLN A 12 -26.39 6.92 10.61
CA GLN A 12 -25.75 7.55 9.46
C GLN A 12 -26.79 7.59 8.32
N ASN A 13 -27.27 8.80 8.03
CA ASN A 13 -28.30 9.05 7.05
C ASN A 13 -27.80 8.54 5.68
N PRO A 14 -28.49 7.59 5.02
CA PRO A 14 -28.05 7.01 3.75
C PRO A 14 -27.83 8.07 2.67
N LEU A 15 -28.56 9.19 2.75
CA LEU A 15 -28.43 10.32 1.83
C LEU A 15 -27.12 11.09 2.01
N GLU A 16 -26.58 11.18 3.22
CA GLU A 16 -25.32 11.90 3.49
C GLU A 16 -24.09 11.07 3.06
N LYS A 17 -24.17 9.74 3.18
CA LYS A 17 -23.17 8.80 2.64
C LYS A 17 -23.18 8.81 1.10
N VAL A 18 -24.36 8.84 0.48
CA VAL A 18 -24.52 8.93 -0.98
C VAL A 18 -24.10 10.31 -1.52
N GLU A 19 -24.36 11.41 -0.81
CA GLU A 19 -23.90 12.76 -1.16
C GLU A 19 -22.35 12.85 -1.07
N GLY A 20 -21.75 12.23 -0.05
CA GLY A 20 -20.30 12.12 0.13
C GLY A 20 -19.62 11.29 -0.96
N ASP A 21 -20.17 10.12 -1.29
CA ASP A 21 -19.69 9.28 -2.38
C ASP A 21 -19.85 10.00 -3.74
N ASN A 22 -20.98 10.66 -4.00
CA ASN A 22 -21.19 11.43 -5.22
C ASN A 22 -20.26 12.64 -5.33
N ALA A 23 -19.97 13.34 -4.24
CA ALA A 23 -19.02 14.46 -4.23
C ALA A 23 -17.55 14.01 -4.38
N GLN A 24 -17.22 12.80 -3.91
CA GLN A 24 -15.91 12.18 -4.12
C GLN A 24 -15.76 11.70 -5.57
N TRP A 25 -16.75 10.99 -6.10
CA TRP A 25 -16.80 10.55 -7.50
C TRP A 25 -16.79 11.72 -8.48
N ASN A 26 -17.52 12.80 -8.20
CA ASN A 26 -17.52 13.99 -9.05
C ASN A 26 -16.17 14.73 -9.03
N ARG A 27 -15.44 14.73 -7.90
CA ARG A 27 -14.08 15.28 -7.84
C ARG A 27 -13.05 14.42 -8.57
N ILE A 28 -13.21 13.10 -8.53
CA ILE A 28 -12.38 12.16 -9.29
C ILE A 28 -12.66 12.30 -10.80
N ASN A 29 -13.94 12.41 -11.20
CA ASN A 29 -14.33 12.65 -12.59
C ASN A 29 -13.82 14.00 -13.12
N TYR A 30 -13.93 15.08 -12.34
CA TYR A 30 -13.36 16.37 -12.73
C TYR A 30 -11.84 16.32 -12.88
N SER A 31 -11.16 15.56 -12.02
CA SER A 31 -9.71 15.37 -12.11
C SER A 31 -9.32 14.53 -13.33
N LEU A 32 -10.13 13.51 -13.67
CA LEU A 32 -9.97 12.67 -14.85
C LEU A 32 -10.24 13.44 -16.15
N GLU A 33 -11.22 14.35 -16.19
CA GLU A 33 -11.53 15.21 -17.34
C GLU A 33 -10.39 16.19 -17.66
N ILE A 34 -9.85 16.88 -16.64
CA ILE A 34 -8.70 17.79 -16.79
C ILE A 34 -7.47 17.03 -17.33
N ILE A 35 -7.32 15.76 -16.93
CA ILE A 35 -6.16 14.95 -17.30
C ILE A 35 -6.35 14.24 -18.64
N SER A 36 -7.59 13.88 -19.01
CA SER A 36 -7.96 13.48 -20.37
C SER A 36 -7.65 14.59 -21.36
N GLY A 37 -7.93 15.86 -21.00
CA GLY A 37 -7.52 17.03 -21.80
C GLY A 37 -6.00 17.15 -21.98
N ILE A 38 -5.20 16.80 -20.98
CA ILE A 38 -3.72 16.84 -21.05
C ILE A 38 -3.18 15.66 -21.88
N ILE A 39 -3.74 14.45 -21.72
CA ILE A 39 -3.36 13.25 -22.48
C ILE A 39 -3.74 13.38 -23.97
N CYS A 40 -4.91 13.93 -24.26
CA CYS A 40 -5.38 14.13 -25.64
C CYS A 40 -4.68 15.29 -26.36
N SER A 41 -4.15 16.28 -25.63
CA SER A 41 -3.42 17.42 -26.24
C SER A 41 -2.06 17.04 -26.85
N ASP A 42 -1.52 15.85 -26.57
CA ASP A 42 -0.21 15.40 -27.06
C ASP A 42 -0.31 14.37 -28.22
N SER A 43 -1.51 13.88 -28.53
CA SER A 43 -1.72 12.89 -29.61
C SER A 43 -1.66 13.49 -31.03
N THR A 44 -1.71 14.82 -31.18
CA THR A 44 -1.58 15.47 -32.49
C THR A 44 -0.12 15.71 -32.86
N GLY A 45 0.56 14.68 -33.34
CA GLY A 45 1.73 14.83 -34.20
C GLY A 45 2.80 13.77 -34.05
N LYS A 46 2.81 12.81 -34.99
CA LYS A 46 3.87 11.81 -35.26
C LYS A 46 5.26 12.21 -34.72
N ARG A 47 5.58 11.83 -33.48
CA ARG A 47 6.94 11.77 -32.93
C ARG A 47 6.97 10.57 -32.00
N ASN A 48 8.06 9.81 -32.06
CA ASN A 48 8.26 8.59 -31.31
C ASN A 48 7.95 8.84 -29.82
N LEU A 49 6.95 8.14 -29.27
CA LEU A 49 6.49 8.29 -27.90
C LEU A 49 7.69 8.12 -26.96
N LEU A 50 8.08 9.18 -26.25
CA LEU A 50 9.27 9.11 -25.41
C LEU A 50 8.97 8.15 -24.24
N PRO A 51 9.89 7.23 -23.87
CA PRO A 51 9.67 6.26 -22.80
C PRO A 51 9.29 6.90 -21.44
N ARG A 52 9.56 8.20 -21.27
CA ARG A 52 9.20 8.99 -20.09
C ARG A 52 7.71 9.34 -20.00
N GLU A 53 7.03 9.60 -21.12
CA GLU A 53 5.59 9.94 -21.11
C GLU A 53 4.75 8.73 -20.67
N ILE A 54 5.12 7.54 -21.14
CA ILE A 54 4.47 6.28 -20.79
C ILE A 54 4.57 6.00 -19.28
N LEU A 55 5.75 6.25 -18.68
CA LEU A 55 5.98 5.99 -17.26
C LEU A 55 5.11 6.88 -16.37
N ASN A 56 4.99 8.17 -16.71
CA ASN A 56 4.18 9.11 -15.94
C ASN A 56 2.68 8.83 -16.10
N ILE A 57 2.23 8.48 -17.30
CA ILE A 57 0.84 8.06 -17.54
C ILE A 57 0.52 6.79 -16.73
N PHE A 58 1.44 5.82 -16.71
CA PHE A 58 1.30 4.62 -15.89
C PHE A 58 1.19 4.96 -14.39
N TYR A 59 2.07 5.80 -13.84
CA TYR A 59 2.01 6.23 -12.44
C TYR A 59 0.73 7.01 -12.11
N PHE A 60 0.20 7.78 -13.06
CA PHE A 60 -1.07 8.47 -12.88
C PHE A 60 -2.23 7.48 -12.71
N ILE A 61 -2.33 6.50 -13.61
CA ILE A 61 -3.38 5.47 -13.58
C ILE A 61 -3.30 4.69 -12.27
N VAL A 62 -2.09 4.25 -11.88
CA VAL A 62 -1.88 3.55 -10.60
C VAL A 62 -2.32 4.42 -9.42
N GLY A 63 -1.96 5.71 -9.41
CA GLY A 63 -2.37 6.64 -8.34
C GLY A 63 -3.90 6.76 -8.21
N VAL A 64 -4.61 6.94 -9.32
CA VAL A 64 -6.10 7.00 -9.32
C VAL A 64 -6.72 5.70 -8.83
N ILE A 65 -6.18 4.55 -9.26
CA ILE A 65 -6.66 3.24 -8.80
C ILE A 65 -6.46 3.09 -7.29
N LEU A 66 -5.29 3.45 -6.75
CA LEU A 66 -5.01 3.36 -5.31
C LEU A 66 -5.95 4.23 -4.48
N ILE A 67 -6.27 5.44 -4.95
CA ILE A 67 -7.22 6.34 -4.30
C ILE A 67 -8.65 5.77 -4.38
N GLY A 68 -9.07 5.31 -5.56
CA GLY A 68 -10.42 4.76 -5.77
C GLY A 68 -10.68 3.49 -4.96
N LEU A 69 -9.72 2.57 -4.95
CA LEU A 69 -9.76 1.37 -4.12
C LEU A 69 -9.81 1.74 -2.64
N GLY A 70 -8.93 2.64 -2.18
CA GLY A 70 -8.92 3.13 -0.80
C GLY A 70 -10.27 3.67 -0.33
N GLY A 71 -10.94 4.48 -1.15
CA GLY A 71 -12.29 4.97 -0.84
C GLY A 71 -13.32 3.85 -0.72
N HIS A 72 -13.27 2.86 -1.62
CA HIS A 72 -14.15 1.70 -1.56
C HIS A 72 -13.92 0.87 -0.28
N TRP A 73 -12.67 0.64 0.13
CA TRP A 73 -12.32 -0.12 1.33
C TRP A 73 -12.86 0.53 2.62
N VAL A 74 -12.83 1.87 2.72
CA VAL A 74 -13.31 2.60 3.92
C VAL A 74 -14.82 2.47 4.12
N THR A 75 -15.61 2.47 3.04
CA THR A 75 -17.08 2.46 3.14
C THR A 75 -17.67 1.09 3.48
N SER A 76 -16.88 0.02 3.35
CA SER A 76 -17.33 -1.38 3.37
C SER A 76 -17.42 -2.00 4.77
N ASN A 77 -16.96 -1.35 5.84
CA ASN A 77 -16.94 -1.86 7.23
C ASN A 77 -16.41 -3.31 7.41
N ILE A 78 -15.66 -3.82 6.44
CA ILE A 78 -15.04 -5.14 6.46
C ILE A 78 -13.64 -4.95 7.02
N VAL A 79 -13.43 -5.50 8.21
CA VAL A 79 -12.26 -5.40 9.09
C VAL A 79 -10.97 -5.17 8.29
N SER A 80 -10.46 -3.94 8.38
CA SER A 80 -9.19 -3.55 7.78
C SER A 80 -8.62 -2.42 8.63
N SER A 81 -7.40 -2.60 9.12
CA SER A 81 -6.79 -1.63 10.03
C SER A 81 -6.63 -0.27 9.34
N LEU A 82 -7.15 0.77 9.99
CA LEU A 82 -7.12 2.16 9.52
C LEU A 82 -5.73 2.64 9.04
N PRO A 83 -4.61 2.24 9.67
CA PRO A 83 -3.29 2.66 9.23
C PRO A 83 -2.88 2.11 7.85
N ILE A 84 -3.25 0.86 7.52
CA ILE A 84 -2.85 0.23 6.25
C ILE A 84 -3.57 0.91 5.08
N ILE A 85 -4.88 1.14 5.22
CA ILE A 85 -5.67 1.83 4.19
C ILE A 85 -5.18 3.28 4.03
N GLY A 86 -4.91 3.98 5.13
CA GLY A 86 -4.39 5.34 5.10
C GLY A 86 -3.06 5.44 4.36
N GLY A 87 -2.16 4.48 4.56
CA GLY A 87 -0.89 4.39 3.85
C GLY A 87 -1.07 4.24 2.33
N VAL A 88 -1.94 3.31 1.90
CA VAL A 88 -2.20 3.06 0.48
C VAL A 88 -2.80 4.29 -0.22
N VAL A 89 -3.75 4.97 0.42
CA VAL A 89 -4.37 6.19 -0.12
C VAL A 89 -3.36 7.33 -0.21
N ALA A 90 -2.55 7.54 0.84
CA ALA A 90 -1.52 8.58 0.86
C ALA A 90 -0.49 8.37 -0.25
N CYS A 91 -0.06 7.13 -0.47
CA CYS A 91 0.79 6.74 -1.60
C CYS A 91 0.14 7.09 -2.95
N GLY A 92 -1.16 6.80 -3.13
CA GLY A 92 -1.89 7.14 -4.34
C GLY A 92 -1.89 8.64 -4.66
N VAL A 93 -2.21 9.48 -3.67
CA VAL A 93 -2.21 10.96 -3.82
C VAL A 93 -0.82 11.48 -4.19
N PHE A 94 0.22 10.98 -3.50
CA PHE A 94 1.59 11.36 -3.78
C PHE A 94 2.03 11.00 -5.21
N LEU A 95 1.70 9.79 -5.68
CA LEU A 95 1.98 9.34 -7.05
C LEU A 95 1.24 10.19 -8.09
N SER A 96 -0.01 10.58 -7.83
CA SER A 96 -0.76 11.48 -8.72
C SER A 96 -0.10 12.86 -8.84
N ILE A 97 0.38 13.44 -7.74
CA ILE A 97 1.08 14.74 -7.76
C ILE A 97 2.39 14.64 -8.57
N ILE A 98 3.22 13.62 -8.31
CA ILE A 98 4.48 13.41 -9.04
C ILE A 98 4.22 13.25 -10.53
N SER A 99 3.19 12.48 -10.90
CA SER A 99 2.84 12.28 -12.30
C SER A 99 2.41 13.57 -12.99
N VAL A 100 1.56 14.38 -12.36
CA VAL A 100 1.13 15.69 -12.91
C VAL A 100 2.33 16.61 -13.11
N VAL A 101 3.23 16.70 -12.12
CA VAL A 101 4.47 17.49 -12.25
C VAL A 101 5.35 16.96 -13.40
N GLY A 102 5.43 15.64 -13.55
CA GLY A 102 6.14 14.97 -14.64
C GLY A 102 5.58 15.28 -16.03
N LEU A 103 4.26 15.23 -16.18
CA LEU A 103 3.53 15.56 -17.41
C LEU A 103 3.66 17.04 -17.78
N VAL A 104 3.43 17.95 -16.82
CA VAL A 104 3.59 19.40 -17.04
C VAL A 104 5.04 19.76 -17.36
N GLY A 105 6.00 19.11 -16.69
CA GLY A 105 7.44 19.27 -16.96
C GLY A 105 7.85 18.81 -18.36
N ALA A 106 7.17 17.83 -18.94
CA ALA A 106 7.36 17.44 -20.34
C ALA A 106 6.74 18.46 -21.30
N ALA A 107 5.48 18.82 -21.08
CA ALA A 107 4.69 19.66 -21.99
C ALA A 107 5.15 21.14 -22.05
N LYS A 108 5.45 21.75 -20.90
CA LYS A 108 5.75 23.21 -20.83
C LYS A 108 7.20 23.56 -21.13
N HIS A 109 8.08 22.57 -21.36
CA HIS A 109 9.52 22.77 -21.55
C HIS A 109 10.19 23.69 -20.50
N HIS A 110 9.57 23.86 -19.32
CA HIS A 110 10.07 24.74 -18.27
C HIS A 110 11.29 24.08 -17.60
N GLN A 111 12.49 24.57 -17.92
CA GLN A 111 13.76 23.94 -17.52
C GLN A 111 13.89 23.78 -15.99
N VAL A 112 13.31 24.70 -15.22
CA VAL A 112 13.35 24.66 -13.75
C VAL A 112 12.39 23.61 -13.18
N LEU A 113 11.22 23.40 -13.78
CA LEU A 113 10.25 22.39 -13.31
C LEU A 113 10.81 20.98 -13.53
N LEU A 114 11.49 20.77 -14.66
CA LEU A 114 12.18 19.53 -14.98
C LEU A 114 13.32 19.23 -13.99
N PHE A 115 14.01 20.26 -13.49
CA PHE A 115 15.07 20.13 -12.50
C PHE A 115 14.53 19.61 -11.17
N PHE A 116 13.47 20.23 -10.64
CA PHE A 116 12.81 19.75 -9.42
C PHE A 116 12.30 18.30 -9.56
N TYR A 117 11.71 17.98 -10.70
CA TYR A 117 11.26 16.62 -11.00
C TYR A 117 12.41 15.59 -10.96
N MET A 118 13.57 15.91 -11.54
CA MET A 118 14.77 15.06 -11.47
C MET A 118 15.29 14.84 -10.05
N VAL A 119 15.29 15.90 -9.23
CA VAL A 119 15.71 15.82 -7.82
C VAL A 119 14.75 14.94 -7.03
N ILE A 120 13.43 15.09 -7.23
CA ILE A 120 12.42 14.28 -6.55
C ILE A 120 12.56 12.81 -6.93
N LEU A 121 12.68 12.48 -8.22
CA LEU A 121 12.92 11.10 -8.66
C LEU A 121 14.24 10.53 -8.11
N LEU A 122 15.29 11.35 -8.01
CA LEU A 122 16.53 10.86 -7.41
C LEU A 122 16.34 10.50 -5.93
N ILE A 123 15.59 11.30 -5.17
CA ILE A 123 15.28 11.02 -3.76
C ILE A 123 14.42 9.76 -3.63
N VAL A 124 13.38 9.64 -4.47
CA VAL A 124 12.49 8.46 -4.49
C VAL A 124 13.27 7.19 -4.83
N PHE A 125 14.14 7.23 -5.84
CA PHE A 125 15.07 6.15 -6.17
C PHE A 125 15.94 5.73 -4.97
N LEU A 126 16.55 6.67 -4.25
CA LEU A 126 17.41 6.35 -3.10
C LEU A 126 16.64 5.67 -1.97
N ILE A 127 15.42 6.13 -1.70
CA ILE A 127 14.54 5.54 -0.67
C ILE A 127 14.12 4.13 -1.09
N GLN A 128 13.64 3.95 -2.33
CA GLN A 128 13.19 2.65 -2.82
C GLN A 128 14.32 1.63 -2.90
N PHE A 129 15.49 2.05 -3.38
CA PHE A 129 16.67 1.19 -3.41
C PHE A 129 17.09 0.77 -2.01
N SER A 130 17.04 1.70 -1.04
CA SER A 130 17.32 1.39 0.36
C SER A 130 16.33 0.38 0.95
N ILE A 131 15.02 0.59 0.74
CA ILE A 131 13.97 -0.34 1.19
C ILE A 131 14.13 -1.71 0.52
N ALA A 132 14.42 -1.73 -0.78
CA ALA A 132 14.63 -2.97 -1.53
C ALA A 132 15.78 -3.79 -0.94
N CYS A 133 16.92 -3.15 -0.70
CA CYS A 133 18.07 -3.80 -0.07
C CYS A 133 17.78 -4.29 1.36
N ALA A 134 17.05 -3.50 2.15
CA ALA A 134 16.65 -3.87 3.51
C ALA A 134 15.75 -5.12 3.50
N CYS A 135 14.74 -5.15 2.62
CA CYS A 135 13.83 -6.29 2.50
C CYS A 135 14.52 -7.56 1.98
N LEU A 136 15.53 -7.45 1.10
CA LEU A 136 16.26 -8.61 0.59
C LEU A 136 17.27 -9.20 1.58
N THR A 137 17.77 -8.40 2.53
CA THR A 137 18.86 -8.79 3.44
C THR A 137 18.38 -9.19 4.85
N VAL A 138 17.08 -9.02 5.14
CA VAL A 138 16.52 -9.29 6.47
C VAL A 138 16.71 -10.76 6.90
N SER A 139 17.32 -10.98 8.06
CA SER A 139 17.58 -12.32 8.60
C SER A 139 16.33 -12.96 9.20
N ASN A 140 16.32 -14.29 9.30
CA ASN A 140 15.19 -15.05 9.88
C ASN A 140 14.85 -14.61 11.33
N SER A 141 15.87 -14.30 12.14
CA SER A 141 15.66 -13.80 13.50
C SER A 141 14.99 -12.43 13.54
N ALA A 142 15.33 -11.53 12.61
CA ALA A 142 14.67 -10.24 12.48
C ALA A 142 13.23 -10.38 11.97
N GLN A 143 12.97 -11.33 11.06
CA GLN A 143 11.63 -11.63 10.58
C GLN A 143 10.71 -12.14 11.71
N LEU A 144 11.22 -13.03 12.56
CA LEU A 144 10.50 -13.49 13.75
C LEU A 144 10.17 -12.34 14.70
N GLU A 145 11.14 -11.48 15.01
CA GLU A 145 10.90 -10.37 15.92
C GLU A 145 9.85 -9.40 15.36
N LEU A 146 9.86 -9.15 14.05
CA LEU A 146 8.83 -8.34 13.37
C LEU A 146 7.46 -9.01 13.42
N ALA A 147 7.38 -10.33 13.21
CA ALA A 147 6.12 -11.07 13.32
C ALA A 147 5.58 -11.05 14.76
N LYS A 148 6.46 -11.18 15.75
CA LYS A 148 6.13 -11.12 17.18
C LYS A 148 5.61 -9.74 17.58
N GLN A 149 6.32 -8.68 17.19
CA GLN A 149 5.89 -7.30 17.44
C GLN A 149 4.59 -6.98 16.71
N GLY A 150 4.44 -7.48 15.48
CA GLY A 150 3.20 -7.40 14.72
C GLY A 150 2.03 -8.02 15.48
N TRP A 151 2.19 -9.26 15.94
CA TRP A 151 1.16 -9.97 16.72
C TRP A 151 0.82 -9.26 18.03
N ALA A 152 1.82 -8.78 18.77
CA ALA A 152 1.63 -8.09 20.04
C ALA A 152 0.92 -6.73 19.92
N THR A 153 1.02 -6.09 18.75
CA THR A 153 0.50 -4.73 18.52
C THR A 153 -0.92 -4.73 17.96
N VAL A 154 -1.32 -5.78 17.24
CA VAL A 154 -2.63 -5.82 16.56
C VAL A 154 -3.76 -6.26 17.50
N ASP A 155 -4.95 -5.73 17.27
CA ASP A 155 -6.16 -6.08 18.02
C ASP A 155 -6.63 -7.51 17.75
N ASP A 156 -7.45 -8.04 18.65
CA ASP A 156 -7.97 -9.41 18.57
C ASP A 156 -8.75 -9.69 17.27
N ASN A 157 -9.42 -8.71 16.68
CA ASN A 157 -10.10 -8.89 15.40
C ASN A 157 -9.12 -9.26 14.27
N ILE A 158 -7.96 -8.61 14.22
CA ILE A 158 -6.92 -8.89 13.21
C ILE A 158 -6.26 -10.24 13.48
N LYS A 159 -6.06 -10.58 14.77
CA LYS A 159 -5.59 -11.91 15.16
C LYS A 159 -6.58 -12.99 14.73
N GLN A 160 -7.89 -12.78 14.93
CA GLN A 160 -8.93 -13.70 14.51
C GLN A 160 -8.92 -13.90 12.99
N ASP A 161 -8.85 -12.82 12.21
CA ASP A 161 -8.76 -12.90 10.75
C ASP A 161 -7.49 -13.62 10.29
N ALA A 162 -6.36 -13.35 10.93
CA ALA A 162 -5.10 -14.05 10.65
C ALA A 162 -5.23 -15.56 10.94
N GLN A 163 -5.80 -15.94 12.08
CA GLN A 163 -6.05 -17.33 12.44
C GLN A 163 -6.94 -18.05 11.43
N HIS A 164 -8.03 -17.40 10.98
CA HIS A 164 -8.90 -17.95 9.95
C HIS A 164 -8.22 -18.04 8.58
N HIS A 165 -7.45 -17.03 8.19
CA HIS A 165 -6.79 -17.00 6.89
C HIS A 165 -5.68 -18.04 6.78
N PHE A 166 -4.86 -18.16 7.83
CA PHE A 166 -3.70 -19.06 7.86
C PHE A 166 -3.99 -20.43 8.47
N GLN A 167 -5.22 -20.66 8.97
CA GLN A 167 -5.64 -21.92 9.59
C GLN A 167 -4.70 -22.35 10.74
N CYS A 168 -4.42 -21.42 11.64
CA CYS A 168 -3.51 -21.58 12.77
C CYS A 168 -4.12 -20.95 14.03
N CYS A 169 -3.63 -21.31 15.22
CA CYS A 169 -4.14 -20.78 16.49
C CYS A 169 -2.99 -20.37 17.42
N GLY A 170 -3.09 -19.17 18.00
CA GLY A 170 -2.06 -18.61 18.88
C GLY A 170 -0.74 -18.32 18.16
N PHE A 171 0.08 -17.41 18.73
CA PHE A 171 1.36 -17.07 18.13
C PHE A 171 2.41 -18.16 18.41
N SER A 172 2.98 -18.15 19.62
CA SER A 172 3.99 -19.10 20.10
C SER A 172 3.46 -20.08 21.14
N ASP A 173 2.33 -19.74 21.77
CA ASP A 173 1.65 -20.53 22.80
C ASP A 173 0.13 -20.40 22.61
N MET A 174 -0.56 -21.54 22.63
CA MET A 174 -2.04 -21.62 22.52
C MET A 174 -2.74 -21.47 23.87
N GLY A 175 -2.00 -21.48 24.99
CA GLY A 175 -2.54 -21.28 26.33
C GLY A 175 -2.73 -19.80 26.72
N LEU A 176 -2.35 -18.86 25.84
CA LEU A 176 -2.43 -17.43 26.09
C LEU A 176 -3.73 -16.86 25.52
N ASN A 177 -4.67 -16.57 26.42
CA ASN A 177 -5.99 -16.03 26.09
C ASN A 177 -5.91 -14.53 25.76
N SER A 178 -6.94 -13.96 25.15
CA SER A 178 -7.08 -12.51 24.86
C SER A 178 -6.90 -11.59 26.08
N ASN A 179 -7.16 -12.08 27.29
CA ASN A 179 -7.00 -11.30 28.53
C ASN A 179 -5.54 -11.17 28.99
N ASP A 180 -4.58 -11.76 28.28
CA ASP A 180 -3.19 -11.69 28.63
C ASP A 180 -2.62 -10.27 28.43
N THR A 181 -2.00 -9.74 29.49
CA THR A 181 -1.43 -8.39 29.52
C THR A 181 -0.19 -8.22 28.63
N SER A 182 0.42 -9.30 28.13
CA SER A 182 1.61 -9.21 27.29
C SER A 182 1.31 -8.87 25.82
N GLY A 183 0.03 -8.86 25.43
CA GLY A 183 -0.41 -8.65 24.04
C GLY A 183 -0.20 -9.87 23.14
N MET A 184 0.43 -10.94 23.65
CA MET A 184 0.72 -12.17 22.90
C MET A 184 -0.46 -13.15 22.85
N GLY A 185 -1.49 -12.91 23.65
CA GLY A 185 -2.71 -13.72 23.66
C GLY A 185 -3.49 -13.68 22.35
N HIS A 186 -4.50 -14.54 22.25
CA HIS A 186 -5.31 -14.70 21.05
C HIS A 186 -6.81 -14.91 21.34
N PRO A 187 -7.69 -14.57 20.38
CA PRO A 187 -9.13 -14.87 20.46
C PRO A 187 -9.41 -16.35 20.21
N SER A 188 -10.65 -16.78 20.49
CA SER A 188 -11.09 -18.17 20.34
C SER A 188 -10.74 -18.76 18.97
N CYS A 189 -10.32 -20.03 18.98
CA CYS A 189 -9.96 -20.80 17.79
C CYS A 189 -11.04 -21.83 17.42
N GLU A 190 -12.22 -21.74 18.05
CA GLU A 190 -13.32 -22.68 17.84
C GLU A 190 -13.75 -22.73 16.38
N ASP A 191 -13.74 -21.59 15.67
CA ASP A 191 -14.25 -21.47 14.30
C ASP A 191 -13.23 -21.85 13.20
N ILE A 192 -12.06 -22.39 13.55
CA ILE A 192 -10.99 -22.71 12.59
C ILE A 192 -11.11 -24.17 12.11
N PRO A 193 -11.47 -24.41 10.83
CA PRO A 193 -11.75 -25.76 10.31
C PRO A 193 -10.63 -26.77 10.55
N LYS A 194 -9.36 -26.36 10.35
CA LYS A 194 -8.21 -27.24 10.59
C LYS A 194 -8.07 -27.67 12.04
N CYS A 195 -8.50 -26.82 12.97
CA CYS A 195 -8.41 -27.04 14.41
C CYS A 195 -9.66 -27.77 14.95
N MET A 196 -10.75 -27.80 14.18
CA MET A 196 -11.94 -28.64 14.39
C MET A 196 -11.81 -30.08 13.85
N ALA A 197 -10.84 -30.34 12.96
CA ALA A 197 -10.77 -31.59 12.18
C ALA A 197 -10.32 -32.83 12.98
N GLN A 198 -10.17 -32.74 14.31
CA GLN A 198 -9.92 -33.88 15.19
C GLN A 198 -11.09 -34.13 16.14
N PRO A 199 -11.45 -35.41 16.40
CA PRO A 199 -12.64 -35.75 17.15
C PRO A 199 -12.48 -35.36 18.63
N CYS A 200 -13.06 -34.22 19.01
CA CYS A 200 -13.23 -33.83 20.40
C CYS A 200 -14.57 -34.38 20.90
N ASN A 201 -14.53 -35.40 21.76
CA ASN A 201 -15.73 -36.06 22.25
C ASN A 201 -16.35 -35.26 23.41
N GLY A 202 -17.11 -34.21 23.07
CA GLY A 202 -18.25 -33.76 23.88
C GLY A 202 -18.05 -32.78 25.04
N THR A 203 -16.85 -32.36 25.42
CA THR A 203 -16.69 -31.28 26.42
C THR A 203 -15.44 -30.45 26.13
N GLY A 204 -15.61 -29.31 25.45
CA GLY A 204 -14.60 -28.26 25.28
C GLY A 204 -13.41 -28.67 24.41
N CYS A 205 -13.15 -27.95 23.32
CA CYS A 205 -11.82 -27.99 22.73
C CYS A 205 -10.85 -27.35 23.76
N CYS A 206 -9.83 -28.12 24.17
CA CYS A 206 -8.72 -27.69 25.02
C CYS A 206 -9.08 -27.26 26.46
N ILE A 207 -9.54 -28.21 27.30
CA ILE A 207 -9.41 -28.06 28.76
C ILE A 207 -8.73 -29.31 29.32
N GLU A 208 -7.52 -29.08 29.85
CA GLU A 208 -6.69 -29.90 30.73
C GLU A 208 -5.99 -31.17 30.18
N ASP A 209 -4.65 -31.07 30.21
CA ASP A 209 -3.61 -32.10 30.30
C ASP A 209 -3.73 -33.40 29.48
N ASN A 210 -2.93 -33.45 28.41
CA ASN A 210 -2.43 -34.65 27.71
C ASN A 210 -3.35 -35.39 26.70
N MET A 211 -3.76 -34.72 25.61
CA MET A 211 -3.74 -35.35 24.27
C MET A 211 -3.94 -34.33 23.13
N ASN A 212 -3.04 -34.34 22.14
CA ASN A 212 -2.95 -33.49 20.94
C ASN A 212 -4.29 -32.95 20.38
N CYS A 213 -4.54 -31.65 20.57
CA CYS A 213 -5.36 -30.85 19.68
C CYS A 213 -4.47 -30.43 18.49
N GLY A 214 -4.70 -30.96 17.28
CA GLY A 214 -3.82 -30.74 16.13
C GLY A 214 -4.12 -29.43 15.40
N CYS A 215 -3.75 -28.31 16.01
CA CYS A 215 -3.75 -26.99 15.39
C CYS A 215 -2.30 -26.48 15.35
N ASP A 216 -1.87 -25.95 14.20
CA ASP A 216 -0.52 -25.40 14.07
C ASP A 216 -0.44 -24.01 14.71
N LEU A 217 0.71 -23.71 15.31
CA LEU A 217 1.02 -22.38 15.83
C LEU A 217 1.22 -21.37 14.70
N CYS A 218 0.69 -20.16 14.84
CA CYS A 218 0.79 -19.12 13.83
C CYS A 218 2.22 -18.60 13.66
N GLN A 219 3.10 -18.69 14.67
CA GLN A 219 4.47 -18.19 14.59
C GLN A 219 5.22 -18.69 13.36
N GLY A 220 5.26 -20.02 13.13
CA GLY A 220 6.03 -20.59 12.01
C GLY A 220 5.50 -20.16 10.64
N ILE A 221 4.17 -20.05 10.50
CA ILE A 221 3.51 -19.64 9.26
C ILE A 221 3.74 -18.15 9.01
N LEU A 222 3.59 -17.31 10.04
CA LEU A 222 3.83 -15.87 9.93
C LEU A 222 5.28 -15.53 9.61
N GLU A 223 6.24 -16.25 10.19
CA GLU A 223 7.66 -16.11 9.86
C GLU A 223 7.91 -16.39 8.36
N GLU A 224 7.38 -17.51 7.83
CA GLU A 224 7.54 -17.88 6.42
C GLU A 224 6.87 -16.88 5.47
N VAL A 225 5.64 -16.47 5.78
CA VAL A 225 4.89 -15.49 4.97
C VAL A 225 5.62 -14.15 4.97
N THR A 226 6.15 -13.72 6.11
CA THR A 226 6.94 -12.50 6.25
C THR A 226 8.23 -12.57 5.43
N ALA A 227 8.94 -13.70 5.49
CA ALA A 227 10.15 -13.96 4.68
C ALA A 227 9.86 -13.79 3.18
N LYS A 228 8.80 -14.46 2.72
CA LYS A 228 8.38 -14.44 1.32
C LYS A 228 7.94 -13.05 0.89
N ALA A 229 7.17 -12.35 1.73
CA ALA A 229 6.71 -10.99 1.47
C ALA A 229 7.88 -10.02 1.30
N PHE A 230 8.89 -10.08 2.17
CA PHE A 230 10.07 -9.22 2.04
C PHE A 230 10.91 -9.55 0.81
N SER A 231 11.11 -10.82 0.48
CA SER A 231 11.82 -11.22 -0.74
C SER A 231 11.13 -10.70 -2.00
N VAL A 232 9.81 -10.89 -2.12
CA VAL A 232 9.03 -10.41 -3.26
C VAL A 232 9.01 -8.88 -3.30
N THR A 233 8.74 -8.21 -2.18
CA THR A 233 8.69 -6.74 -2.10
C THR A 233 10.02 -6.10 -2.45
N GLY A 234 11.12 -6.69 -1.95
CA GLY A 234 12.47 -6.25 -2.25
C GLY A 234 12.80 -6.40 -3.74
N GLY A 235 12.44 -7.53 -4.35
CA GLY A 235 12.62 -7.75 -5.79
C GLY A 235 11.82 -6.77 -6.65
N VAL A 236 10.53 -6.54 -6.33
CA VAL A 236 9.67 -5.59 -7.05
C VAL A 236 10.20 -4.15 -6.93
N SER A 237 10.58 -3.74 -5.72
CA SER A 237 11.12 -2.41 -5.45
C SER A 237 12.47 -2.18 -6.15
N LEU A 238 13.30 -3.22 -6.26
CA LEU A 238 14.58 -3.15 -6.97
C LEU A 238 14.38 -3.02 -8.49
N PHE A 239 13.41 -3.76 -9.05
CA PHE A 239 13.03 -3.63 -10.47
C PHE A 239 12.56 -2.20 -10.78
N PHE A 240 11.71 -1.62 -9.94
CA PHE A 240 11.22 -0.27 -10.11
C PHE A 240 12.34 0.79 -9.94
N SER A 241 13.23 0.59 -8.96
CA SER A 241 14.39 1.48 -8.78
C SER A 241 15.27 1.50 -10.04
N PHE A 242 15.42 0.37 -10.73
CA PHE A 242 16.16 0.29 -11.97
C PHE A 242 15.48 1.06 -13.11
N THR A 243 14.16 0.92 -13.29
CA THR A 243 13.43 1.68 -14.31
C THR A 243 13.46 3.20 -14.04
N GLU A 244 13.42 3.60 -12.77
CA GLU A 244 13.54 5.00 -12.36
C GLU A 244 14.94 5.57 -12.63
N PHE A 245 16.00 4.80 -12.37
CA PHE A 245 17.37 5.17 -12.73
C PHE A 245 17.51 5.45 -14.24
N PHE A 246 16.94 4.59 -15.10
CA PHE A 246 16.91 4.86 -16.54
C PHE A 246 16.10 6.12 -16.88
N GLY A 247 14.99 6.38 -16.20
CA GLY A 247 14.19 7.59 -16.37
C GLY A 247 14.98 8.88 -16.06
N VAL A 248 15.72 8.88 -14.96
CA VAL A 248 16.63 9.98 -14.57
C VAL A 248 17.76 10.13 -15.58
N TRP A 249 18.42 9.03 -15.96
CA TRP A 249 19.52 9.04 -16.93
C TRP A 249 19.08 9.58 -18.31
N LEU A 250 17.94 9.10 -18.82
CA LEU A 250 17.37 9.57 -20.08
C LEU A 250 17.03 11.06 -20.05
N THR A 251 16.48 11.54 -18.94
CA THR A 251 16.13 12.96 -18.80
C THR A 251 17.36 13.84 -18.63
N TYR A 252 18.38 13.37 -17.91
CA TYR A 252 19.67 14.02 -17.85
C TYR A 252 20.28 14.15 -19.26
N ARG A 253 20.29 13.07 -20.04
CA ARG A 253 20.77 13.07 -21.43
C ARG A 253 19.96 14.01 -22.32
N TYR A 254 18.62 13.97 -22.24
CA TYR A 254 17.73 14.84 -23.01
C TYR A 254 17.98 16.32 -22.68
N ARG A 255 18.23 16.65 -21.40
CA ARG A 255 18.59 18.02 -20.99
C ARG A 255 19.96 18.42 -21.54
N ASN A 256 20.94 17.52 -21.51
CA ASN A 256 22.30 17.80 -22.00
C ASN A 256 22.38 17.91 -23.53
N GLN A 257 21.41 17.33 -24.25
CA GLN A 257 21.27 17.47 -25.71
C GLN A 257 20.59 18.79 -26.14
N LYS A 258 20.00 19.55 -25.21
CA LYS A 258 19.28 20.80 -25.50
C LYS A 258 20.20 22.02 -25.76
N ASN A 259 21.34 21.83 -26.45
CA ASN A 259 22.12 22.90 -27.10
C ASN A 259 22.60 22.51 -28.51
N PRO A 260 21.81 22.77 -29.57
CA PRO A 260 22.35 22.80 -30.94
C PRO A 260 22.38 24.19 -31.62
N LEU A 261 21.84 25.27 -31.04
CA LEU A 261 21.69 26.57 -31.74
C LEU A 261 21.84 27.81 -30.83
N GLY A 262 22.95 27.95 -30.10
CA GLY A 262 23.14 29.08 -29.17
C GLY A 262 24.59 29.50 -28.91
N GLY A 263 25.50 29.22 -29.84
CA GLY A 263 26.91 29.60 -29.75
C GLY A 263 27.40 30.20 -31.06
N ASN A 264 26.84 31.35 -31.46
CA ASN A 264 27.53 32.24 -32.39
C ASN A 264 27.73 33.58 -31.66
N PRO A 265 28.94 33.89 -31.15
CA PRO A 265 29.20 35.09 -30.36
C PRO A 265 29.16 36.41 -31.17
N SER A 266 28.66 36.40 -32.41
CA SER A 266 28.68 37.55 -33.32
C SER A 266 27.35 38.31 -33.45
N ALA A 267 26.37 38.07 -32.55
CA ALA A 267 25.06 38.75 -32.58
C ALA A 267 24.92 39.93 -31.60
N PHE A 268 26.02 40.35 -30.98
CA PHE A 268 26.11 41.63 -30.27
C PHE A 268 27.03 42.58 -31.06
N LEU A 269 26.52 43.11 -32.16
CA LEU A 269 26.92 44.39 -32.74
C LEU A 269 25.66 45.19 -33.03
#